data_AF-A0A0D3CY12-F1
#
_entry.id   AF-A0A0D3CY12-F1
#
_cell.length_a   1.000
_cell.length_b   1.000
_cell.length_c   1.000
_cell.angle_alpha   90.00
_cell.angle_beta   90.00
_cell.angle_gamma   90.00
#
_symmetry.space_group_name_H-M   'P 1'
#
loop_
_entity.id
_entity.type
_entity.pdbx_description
1 polymer ?
#
loop_
_entity_poly.entity_id
_entity_poly.type
_entity_poly.pdbx_seq_one_letter_code
_entity_poly.pdbx_strand_id
1 'polypeptide(L)'
;MIQTRLNQGMTLVKGGRLLHQYVVDVFTAIKEDWLRWARNNQDVLRAELNSNVLDAVRKGDTDAKIIGQRFILPPSFTGGPLYLVEKYHDAMTICREYGNSDLFITMTANPNWREIKEHLDRYGGDSPSDRPDIECRVFKMKLDELLKDFKKELPSSHTQQLSTE
;
A
#
# COMPACT_ATOMS: atom_id res chain seq x y z
N MET A 1 -8.69 -1.10 -12.05
CA MET A 1 -7.64 -1.53 -13.01
C MET A 1 -8.27 -1.73 -14.37
N ILE A 2 -7.72 -1.13 -15.42
CA ILE A 2 -8.33 -1.15 -16.76
C ILE A 2 -8.16 -2.55 -17.36
N GLN A 3 -9.28 -3.22 -17.65
CA GLN A 3 -9.24 -4.55 -18.25
C GLN A 3 -9.25 -4.45 -19.77
N THR A 4 -8.28 -5.06 -20.45
CA THR A 4 -8.30 -5.20 -21.90
C THR A 4 -9.29 -6.29 -22.30
N ARG A 5 -10.29 -5.94 -23.12
CA ARG A 5 -11.28 -6.88 -23.69
C ARG A 5 -11.31 -6.73 -25.21
N LEU A 6 -11.39 -7.85 -25.92
CA LEU A 6 -11.37 -7.87 -27.40
C LEU A 6 -12.57 -7.16 -28.05
N ASN A 7 -13.67 -7.03 -27.31
CA ASN A 7 -14.92 -6.42 -27.78
C ASN A 7 -15.05 -4.92 -27.43
N GLN A 8 -14.00 -4.29 -26.91
CA GLN A 8 -14.01 -2.89 -26.51
C GLN A 8 -12.91 -2.10 -27.21
N GLY A 9 -13.16 -0.80 -27.45
CA GLY A 9 -12.18 0.09 -28.05
C GLY A 9 -10.92 0.20 -27.19
N MET A 10 -9.76 -0.13 -27.77
CA MET A 10 -8.47 -0.07 -27.08
C MET A 10 -7.81 1.32 -27.11
N THR A 11 -8.55 2.37 -27.51
CA THR A 11 -8.03 3.72 -27.71
C THR A 11 -7.35 4.28 -26.46
N LEU A 12 -7.97 4.10 -25.29
CA LEU A 12 -7.42 4.55 -24.02
C LEU A 12 -6.11 3.82 -23.67
N VAL A 13 -6.11 2.50 -23.85
CA VAL A 13 -4.97 1.61 -23.54
C VAL A 13 -3.78 1.85 -24.47
N LYS A 14 -4.05 2.18 -25.75
CA LYS A 14 -3.03 2.54 -26.74
C LYS A 14 -2.50 3.98 -26.57
N GLY A 15 -3.02 4.75 -25.62
CA GLY A 15 -2.58 6.12 -25.35
C GLY A 15 -1.19 6.23 -24.71
N GLY A 16 -0.58 5.13 -24.25
CA GLY A 16 0.78 5.10 -23.68
C GLY A 16 1.01 6.17 -22.61
N ARG A 17 2.01 7.04 -22.83
CA ARG A 17 2.32 8.16 -21.92
C ARG A 17 1.15 9.10 -21.63
N LEU A 18 0.24 9.32 -22.58
CA LEU A 18 -0.94 10.16 -22.36
C LEU A 18 -1.89 9.53 -21.34
N LEU A 19 -2.04 8.20 -21.39
CA LEU A 19 -2.81 7.46 -20.39
C LEU A 19 -2.17 7.59 -19.01
N HIS A 20 -0.85 7.48 -18.91
CA HIS A 20 -0.15 7.64 -17.63
C HIS A 20 -0.38 9.03 -17.04
N GLN A 21 -0.26 10.08 -17.85
CA GLN A 21 -0.52 11.44 -17.41
C GLN A 21 -1.96 11.57 -16.89
N TYR A 22 -2.93 11.08 -17.66
CA TYR A 22 -4.34 11.08 -17.24
C TYR A 22 -4.56 10.36 -15.90
N VAL A 23 -3.97 9.18 -15.70
CA VAL A 23 -4.10 8.44 -14.45
C VAL A 23 -3.48 9.20 -13.27
N VAL A 24 -2.31 9.79 -13.46
CA VAL A 24 -1.63 10.61 -12.44
C VAL A 24 -2.46 11.84 -12.11
N ASP A 25 -2.99 12.54 -13.11
CA ASP A 25 -3.80 13.75 -12.93
C ASP A 25 -5.12 13.47 -12.20
N VAL A 26 -5.78 12.36 -12.53
CA VAL A 26 -6.99 11.92 -11.81
C VAL A 26 -6.65 11.57 -10.36
N PHE A 27 -5.54 10.86 -10.13
CA PHE A 27 -5.11 10.51 -8.79
C PHE A 27 -4.75 11.74 -7.94
N THR A 28 -4.03 12.71 -8.50
CA THR A 28 -3.67 13.95 -7.79
C THR A 28 -4.92 14.78 -7.47
N ALA A 29 -5.88 14.88 -8.40
CA ALA A 29 -7.15 15.57 -8.14
C ALA A 29 -7.94 14.94 -6.99
N ILE A 30 -8.04 13.61 -6.95
CA ILE A 30 -8.70 12.88 -5.85
C ILE A 30 -7.95 13.10 -4.53
N LYS A 31 -6.62 13.00 -4.56
CA LYS A 31 -5.78 13.22 -3.36
C LYS A 31 -5.89 14.65 -2.85
N GLU A 32 -5.96 15.63 -3.75
CA GLU A 32 -6.15 17.03 -3.40
C GLU A 32 -7.52 17.26 -2.75
N ASP A 33 -8.59 16.68 -3.29
CA ASP A 33 -9.92 16.77 -2.69
C ASP A 33 -9.94 16.18 -1.27
N TRP A 34 -9.31 15.02 -1.08
CA TRP A 34 -9.16 14.43 0.25
C TRP A 34 -8.34 15.31 1.20
N LEU A 35 -7.24 15.90 0.74
CA LEU A 35 -6.42 16.83 1.54
C LEU A 35 -7.19 18.10 1.91
N ARG A 36 -8.00 18.60 0.98
CA ARG A 36 -8.90 19.73 1.22
C ARG A 36 -9.96 19.38 2.27
N TRP A 37 -10.54 18.19 2.19
CA TRP A 37 -11.43 17.69 3.24
C TRP A 37 -10.73 17.61 4.59
N ALA A 38 -9.54 17.01 4.65
CA ALA A 38 -8.77 16.89 5.89
C ALA A 38 -8.42 18.27 6.48
N ARG A 39 -8.14 19.27 5.63
CA ARG A 39 -7.89 20.66 6.04
C ARG A 39 -9.12 21.32 6.66
N ASN A 40 -10.29 21.07 6.09
CA ASN A 40 -11.54 21.69 6.53
C ASN A 40 -12.15 21.00 7.76
N ASN A 41 -11.77 19.76 8.07
CA ASN A 41 -12.29 18.95 9.19
C ASN A 41 -11.22 18.72 10.28
N GLN A 42 -10.31 19.68 10.48
CA GLN A 42 -9.21 19.56 11.44
C GLN A 42 -9.67 19.49 12.90
N ASP A 43 -10.83 20.06 13.23
CA ASP A 43 -11.48 19.95 14.53
C ASP A 43 -11.86 18.50 14.86
N VAL A 44 -12.46 17.78 13.90
CA VAL A 44 -12.80 16.36 14.03
C VAL A 44 -11.53 15.51 14.16
N LEU A 45 -10.55 15.73 13.28
CA LEU A 45 -9.29 14.97 13.27
C LEU A 45 -8.47 15.20 14.54
N ARG A 46 -8.51 16.42 15.11
CA ARG A 46 -7.89 16.72 16.39
C ARG A 46 -8.65 16.10 17.55
N ALA A 47 -9.97 16.04 17.52
CA ALA A 47 -10.75 15.37 18.55
C ALA A 47 -10.45 13.86 18.58
N GLU A 48 -10.37 13.21 17.41
CA GLU A 48 -10.00 11.80 17.26
C GLU A 48 -8.55 11.52 17.70
N LEU A 49 -7.61 12.37 17.28
CA LEU A 49 -6.23 12.26 17.76
C LEU A 49 -6.16 12.50 19.26
N ASN A 50 -6.86 13.50 19.79
CA ASN A 50 -6.88 13.78 21.22
C ASN A 50 -7.59 12.66 21.99
N SER A 51 -8.60 11.97 21.49
CA SER A 51 -9.13 10.78 22.18
C SER A 51 -8.12 9.64 22.21
N ASN A 52 -7.37 9.42 21.12
CA ASN A 52 -6.32 8.40 21.04
C ASN A 52 -5.08 8.77 21.89
N VAL A 53 -4.74 10.07 21.93
CA VAL A 53 -3.57 10.62 22.61
C VAL A 53 -3.87 10.97 24.06
N LEU A 54 -5.09 11.33 24.46
CA LEU A 54 -5.48 11.52 25.88
C LEU A 54 -5.32 10.24 26.69
N ASP A 55 -5.44 9.08 26.03
CA ASP A 55 -5.12 7.78 26.63
C ASP A 55 -3.60 7.60 26.85
N ALA A 56 -2.76 8.24 26.03
CA ALA A 56 -1.30 8.23 26.14
C ALA A 56 -0.71 9.42 26.96
N VAL A 57 -1.37 10.58 27.00
CA VAL A 57 -0.92 11.88 27.56
C VAL A 57 -1.42 12.11 28.99
N ARG A 58 -2.15 11.16 29.59
CA ARG A 58 -2.21 11.05 31.06
C ARG A 58 -0.82 10.90 31.71
N LYS A 59 0.27 10.82 30.94
CA LYS A 59 1.68 10.94 31.39
C LYS A 59 2.29 12.35 31.41
N GLY A 60 1.53 13.41 31.10
CA GLY A 60 1.85 14.77 31.57
C GLY A 60 2.81 15.58 30.70
N ASP A 61 2.35 16.02 29.53
CA ASP A 61 2.99 17.14 28.83
C ASP A 61 1.96 18.25 28.58
N THR A 62 2.16 19.38 29.26
CA THR A 62 1.24 20.52 29.29
C THR A 62 1.97 21.75 28.79
N ASP A 63 2.07 21.91 27.46
CA ASP A 63 2.34 23.24 26.91
C ASP A 63 1.63 23.49 25.58
N ALA A 64 0.55 24.26 25.65
CA ALA A 64 -0.32 24.56 24.52
C ALA A 64 0.17 25.75 23.67
N LYS A 65 1.28 26.41 24.05
CA LYS A 65 1.75 27.65 23.40
C LYS A 65 2.80 27.47 22.30
N ILE A 66 3.41 26.29 22.15
CA ILE A 66 4.43 26.00 21.11
C ILE A 66 3.79 25.44 19.82
N ILE A 67 2.48 25.15 19.84
CA ILE A 67 1.75 24.50 18.75
C ILE A 67 1.34 25.55 17.70
N GLY A 68 2.31 26.12 16.99
CA GLY A 68 2.07 26.85 15.76
C GLY A 68 1.28 25.96 14.81
N GLN A 69 0.08 26.40 14.45
CA GLN A 69 -0.95 25.79 13.59
C GLN A 69 -0.51 24.54 12.79
N ARG A 70 -0.33 23.39 13.46
CA ARG A 70 0.05 22.14 12.82
C ARG A 70 -1.19 21.56 12.16
N PHE A 71 -1.22 21.58 10.84
CA PHE A 71 -2.16 20.77 10.07
C PHE A 71 -1.81 19.30 10.33
N ILE A 72 -2.74 18.56 10.90
CA ILE A 72 -2.55 17.15 11.26
C ILE A 72 -3.11 16.32 10.12
N LEU A 73 -2.23 15.52 9.50
CA LEU A 73 -2.63 14.49 8.57
C LEU A 73 -3.02 13.23 9.35
N PRO A 74 -4.19 12.63 9.11
CA PRO A 74 -4.54 11.39 9.78
C PRO A 74 -3.60 10.23 9.37
N PRO A 75 -3.52 9.16 10.19
CA PRO A 75 -2.74 7.96 9.87
C PRO A 75 -3.16 7.29 8.55
N SER A 76 -4.41 7.48 8.12
CA SER A 76 -4.90 7.04 6.81
C SER A 76 -4.18 7.66 5.60
N PHE A 77 -3.42 8.74 5.79
CA PHE A 77 -2.56 9.30 4.75
C PHE A 77 -1.28 8.46 4.57
N THR A 78 -1.31 7.56 3.60
CA THR A 78 -0.16 6.74 3.21
C THR A 78 1.09 7.59 2.94
N GLY A 79 2.20 7.24 3.60
CA GLY A 79 3.48 7.94 3.47
C GLY A 79 3.67 9.12 4.42
N GLY A 80 2.66 9.48 5.23
CA GLY A 80 2.82 10.47 6.30
C GLY A 80 3.56 9.94 7.54
N PRO A 81 4.02 10.82 8.44
CA PRO A 81 4.67 10.41 9.69
C PRO A 81 3.78 9.53 10.58
N LEU A 82 2.49 9.88 10.70
CA LEU A 82 1.53 9.12 11.51
C LEU A 82 1.21 7.75 10.90
N TYR A 83 1.14 7.65 9.57
CA TYR A 83 1.03 6.37 8.88
C TYR A 83 2.20 5.45 9.20
N LEU A 84 3.44 5.97 9.20
CA LEU A 84 4.62 5.16 9.48
C LEU A 84 4.64 4.67 10.93
N VAL A 85 4.27 5.52 11.88
CA VAL A 85 4.17 5.16 13.30
C VAL A 85 3.12 4.08 13.53
N GLU A 86 1.94 4.20 12.91
CA GLU A 86 0.89 3.18 12.98
C GLU A 86 1.37 1.85 12.40
N LYS A 87 1.98 1.86 11.20
CA LYS A 87 2.53 0.64 10.58
C LYS A 87 3.65 0.00 11.40
N TYR A 88 4.44 0.80 12.10
CA TYR A 88 5.45 0.31 13.02
C TYR A 88 4.80 -0.40 14.22
N HIS A 89 3.77 0.20 14.83
CA HIS A 89 3.03 -0.44 15.92
C HIS A 89 2.32 -1.72 15.48
N ASP A 90 1.74 -1.75 14.28
CA ASP A 90 1.18 -2.96 13.68
C ASP A 90 2.25 -4.07 13.56
N ALA A 91 3.42 -3.73 13.02
CA ALA A 91 4.52 -4.67 12.87
C ALA A 91 5.03 -5.20 14.22
N MET A 92 5.18 -4.32 15.22
CA MET A 92 5.57 -4.71 16.58
C MET A 92 4.53 -5.62 17.24
N THR A 93 3.24 -5.39 16.98
CA THR A 93 2.16 -6.27 17.44
C THR A 93 2.29 -7.66 16.83
N ILE A 94 2.53 -7.74 15.52
CA ILE A 94 2.77 -9.02 14.81
C ILE A 94 4.01 -9.73 15.36
N CYS A 95 5.12 -9.03 15.55
CA CYS A 95 6.35 -9.63 16.11
C CYS A 95 6.15 -10.13 17.55
N ARG A 96 5.31 -9.47 18.33
CA ARG A 96 4.98 -9.91 19.70
C ARG A 96 4.14 -11.20 19.70
N GLU A 97 3.25 -11.35 18.73
CA GLU A 97 2.36 -12.51 18.62
C GLU A 97 3.03 -13.73 17.99
N TYR A 98 3.77 -13.54 16.89
CA TYR A 98 4.34 -14.62 16.09
C TYR A 98 5.86 -14.76 16.21
N GLY A 99 6.52 -13.88 16.97
CA GLY A 99 7.98 -13.82 17.04
C GLY A 99 8.60 -12.95 15.95
N ASN A 100 9.93 -12.80 16.01
CA ASN A 100 10.66 -12.01 15.04
C ASN A 100 10.71 -12.72 13.68
N SER A 101 10.72 -11.95 12.59
CA SER A 101 10.88 -12.50 11.25
C SER A 101 12.27 -13.10 11.05
N ASP A 102 12.35 -14.37 10.65
CA ASP A 102 13.62 -15.04 10.35
C ASP A 102 14.17 -14.72 8.96
N LEU A 103 13.30 -14.28 8.04
CA LEU A 103 13.64 -14.10 6.63
C LEU A 103 13.11 -12.78 6.07
N PHE A 104 14.00 -12.05 5.37
CA PHE A 104 13.67 -10.84 4.61
C PHE A 104 13.87 -11.10 3.12
N ILE A 105 12.79 -11.33 2.38
CA ILE A 105 12.83 -11.57 0.93
C ILE A 105 12.52 -10.26 0.19
N THR A 106 13.33 -9.95 -0.81
CA THR A 106 13.03 -8.92 -1.80
C THR A 106 12.70 -9.59 -3.13
N MET A 107 11.50 -9.36 -3.65
CA MET A 107 11.11 -9.78 -5.00
C MET A 107 11.01 -8.55 -5.90
N THR A 108 11.74 -8.57 -7.01
CA THR A 108 11.78 -7.46 -7.98
C THR A 108 10.95 -7.83 -9.21
N ALA A 109 10.11 -6.90 -9.68
CA ALA A 109 9.37 -7.08 -10.92
C ALA A 109 10.33 -7.15 -12.11
N ASN A 110 10.11 -8.10 -13.02
CA ASN A 110 10.92 -8.25 -14.23
C ASN A 110 10.06 -7.99 -15.48
N PRO A 111 10.34 -6.93 -16.27
CA PRO A 111 9.58 -6.63 -17.48
C PRO A 111 9.76 -7.69 -18.58
N ASN A 112 10.76 -8.56 -18.47
CA ASN A 112 11.01 -9.64 -19.43
C ASN A 112 10.18 -10.90 -19.20
N TRP A 113 9.29 -10.93 -18.22
CA TRP A 113 8.42 -12.08 -18.00
C TRP A 113 7.57 -12.40 -19.23
N ARG A 114 7.44 -13.69 -19.52
CA ARG A 114 6.76 -14.19 -20.72
C ARG A 114 5.30 -13.73 -20.76
N GLU A 115 4.64 -13.72 -19.61
CA GLU A 115 3.26 -13.27 -19.45
C GLU A 115 3.05 -11.81 -19.88
N ILE A 116 4.06 -10.96 -19.66
CA ILE A 116 4.04 -9.55 -20.10
C ILE A 116 4.20 -9.50 -21.61
N LYS A 117 5.22 -10.17 -22.16
CA LYS A 117 5.50 -10.19 -23.60
C LYS A 117 4.33 -10.74 -24.42
N GLU A 118 3.77 -11.87 -24.01
CA GLU A 118 2.60 -12.49 -24.67
C GLU A 118 1.38 -11.56 -24.68
N HIS A 119 1.17 -10.77 -23.63
CA HIS A 119 0.09 -9.80 -23.60
C HIS A 119 0.34 -8.63 -24.54
N LEU A 120 1.57 -8.11 -24.61
CA LEU A 120 1.94 -7.04 -25.52
C LEU A 120 1.78 -7.49 -26.98
N ASP A 121 2.22 -8.70 -27.32
CA ASP A 121 2.08 -9.29 -28.66
C ASP A 121 0.60 -9.44 -29.07
N ARG A 122 -0.27 -9.87 -28.14
CA ARG A 122 -1.68 -10.16 -28.43
C ARG A 122 -2.55 -8.91 -28.52
N TYR A 123 -2.30 -7.91 -27.68
CA TYR A 123 -3.22 -6.78 -27.49
C TYR A 123 -2.64 -5.42 -27.92
N GLY A 124 -1.35 -5.39 -28.28
CA GLY A 124 -0.63 -4.18 -28.61
C GLY A 124 -0.08 -3.47 -27.36
N GLY A 125 1.06 -2.82 -27.56
CA GLY A 125 1.84 -2.11 -26.55
C GLY A 125 3.32 -2.24 -26.93
N ASP A 126 3.94 -1.12 -27.27
CA ASP A 126 5.31 -1.13 -27.83
C ASP A 126 6.36 -1.39 -26.73
N SER A 127 6.06 -1.01 -25.47
CA SER A 127 6.91 -1.23 -24.32
C SER A 127 6.15 -1.79 -23.10
N PRO A 128 6.76 -2.67 -22.29
CA PRO A 128 6.24 -3.02 -20.95
C PRO A 128 5.95 -1.80 -20.09
N SER A 129 6.76 -0.75 -20.24
CA SER A 129 6.61 0.53 -19.52
C SER A 129 5.30 1.26 -19.84
N ASP A 130 4.70 1.01 -21.01
CA ASP A 130 3.41 1.59 -21.42
C ASP A 130 2.22 0.91 -20.73
N ARG A 131 2.45 -0.23 -20.07
CA ARG A 131 1.43 -1.05 -19.41
C ARG A 131 1.85 -1.47 -18.00
N PRO A 132 2.06 -0.50 -17.08
CA PRO A 132 2.41 -0.80 -15.69
C PRO A 132 1.32 -1.62 -14.98
N ASP A 133 0.08 -1.54 -15.44
CA ASP A 133 -1.01 -2.36 -14.96
C ASP A 133 -0.72 -3.86 -15.18
N ILE A 134 -0.24 -4.26 -16.36
CA ILE A 134 0.09 -5.66 -16.62
C ILE A 134 1.25 -6.10 -15.73
N GLU A 135 2.30 -5.28 -15.62
CA GLU A 135 3.46 -5.58 -14.78
C GLU A 135 3.06 -5.82 -13.33
N CYS A 136 2.21 -4.96 -12.74
CA CYS A 136 1.70 -5.13 -11.39
C CYS A 136 0.89 -6.43 -11.23
N ARG A 137 0.10 -6.83 -12.25
CA ARG A 137 -0.67 -8.09 -12.19
C ARG A 137 0.23 -9.30 -12.25
N VAL A 138 1.20 -9.32 -13.15
CA VAL A 138 2.15 -10.44 -13.26
C VAL A 138 2.99 -10.52 -11.99
N PHE A 139 3.44 -9.39 -11.44
CA PHE A 139 4.10 -9.33 -10.15
C PHE A 139 3.25 -9.94 -9.04
N LYS A 140 1.97 -9.58 -8.94
CA LYS A 140 1.06 -10.15 -7.94
C LYS A 140 0.87 -11.66 -8.12
N MET A 141 0.76 -12.15 -9.36
CA MET A 141 0.66 -13.58 -9.65
C MET A 141 1.91 -14.33 -9.20
N LYS A 142 3.12 -13.81 -9.48
CA LYS A 142 4.39 -14.40 -9.03
C LYS A 142 4.55 -14.34 -7.51
N LEU A 143 4.09 -13.26 -6.88
CA LEU A 143 4.10 -13.12 -5.42
C LEU A 143 3.20 -14.18 -4.78
N ASP A 144 2.00 -14.41 -5.33
CA ASP A 144 1.07 -15.39 -4.82
C ASP A 144 1.56 -16.83 -5.02
N GLU A 145 2.27 -17.10 -6.12
CA GLU A 145 2.96 -18.37 -6.36
C GLU A 145 4.04 -18.61 -5.30
N LEU A 146 4.92 -17.63 -5.09
CA LEU A 146 5.96 -17.68 -4.06
C LEU A 146 5.37 -17.89 -2.65
N LEU A 147 4.30 -17.16 -2.30
CA LEU A 147 3.64 -17.33 -1.01
C LEU A 147 2.98 -18.71 -0.85
N LYS A 148 2.50 -19.33 -1.93
CA LYS A 148 1.96 -20.70 -1.90
C LYS A 148 3.08 -21.71 -1.67
N ASP A 149 4.22 -21.53 -2.31
CA ASP A 149 5.38 -22.42 -2.13
C ASP A 149 5.88 -22.39 -0.68
N PHE A 150 6.00 -21.20 -0.07
CA PHE A 150 6.34 -21.08 1.35
C PHE A 150 5.33 -21.78 2.27
N LYS A 151 4.03 -21.68 1.98
CA LYS A 151 2.99 -22.37 2.76
C LYS A 151 3.00 -23.89 2.58
N LYS A 152 3.55 -24.38 1.46
CA LYS A 152 3.67 -25.81 1.17
C LYS A 152 4.93 -26.42 1.77
N GLU A 153 6.02 -25.65 1.83
CA GLU A 153 7.33 -26.09 2.32
C GLU A 153 7.53 -25.92 3.83
N LEU A 154 6.72 -25.12 4.54
CA LEU A 154 6.67 -25.17 6.01
C LEU A 154 5.78 -26.34 6.46
N PRO A 155 6.33 -27.48 6.92
CA PRO A 155 5.53 -28.40 7.69
C PRO A 155 5.08 -27.68 8.97
N SER A 156 3.84 -27.91 9.36
CA SER A 156 3.16 -27.44 10.57
C SER A 156 3.77 -27.99 11.88
N SER A 157 5.10 -28.09 11.95
CA SER A 157 5.86 -28.73 13.02
C SER A 157 6.21 -27.81 14.18
N HIS A 158 6.03 -26.49 14.04
CA HIS A 158 6.38 -25.51 15.10
C HIS A 158 5.18 -25.02 15.92
N THR A 159 3.96 -25.53 15.70
CA THR A 159 2.76 -25.12 16.44
C THR A 159 2.40 -26.06 17.61
N GLN A 160 3.20 -27.09 17.89
CA GLN A 160 2.95 -28.04 18.99
C GLN A 160 4.05 -28.06 20.06
N GLN A 161 4.52 -26.91 20.54
CA GLN A 161 5.29 -26.85 21.80
C GLN A 161 5.05 -25.51 22.52
N LEU A 162 3.81 -25.20 22.91
CA LEU A 162 3.48 -24.13 23.89
C LEU A 162 2.01 -24.27 24.32
N SER A 163 1.61 -25.45 24.79
CA SER A 163 0.34 -25.70 25.50
C SER A 163 0.39 -27.02 26.26
N THR A 164 1.36 -27.15 27.16
CA THR A 164 1.30 -28.04 28.33
C THR A 164 2.29 -27.48 29.34
N GLU A 165 1.81 -26.56 30.17
CA GLU A 165 1.97 -26.49 31.63
C GLU A 165 1.05 -25.40 32.17
#